data_AF-A0A916YQV1-F1
#
_entry.id   AF-A0A916YQV1-F1
#
_cell.length_a   1.000
_cell.length_b   1.000
_cell.length_c   1.000
_cell.angle_alpha   90.00
_cell.angle_beta   90.00
_cell.angle_gamma   90.00
#
_symmetry.space_group_name_H-M   'P 1'
#
loop_
_entity.id
_entity.type
_entity.pdbx_description
1 polymer ?
#
loop_
_entity_poly.entity_id
_entity_poly.type
_entity_poly.pdbx_seq_one_letter_code
_entity_poly.pdbx_strand_id
1 'polypeptide(L)'
;MRISDMADQGIWTYEGRLPKLVAYQSTGCANIAQAWQLGIDEPAEGASTAMISGIQVPNPPDGVQALQALQHSGGFAEALPDADTWHWQE
;
A
#
# COMPACT_ATOMS: atom_id res chain seq x y z
N MET A 1 -9.73 -9.44 10.35
CA MET A 1 -9.78 -8.89 11.72
C MET A 1 -8.98 -7.60 11.72
N ARG A 2 -9.62 -6.46 11.94
CA ARG A 2 -8.99 -5.13 11.98
C ARG A 2 -8.47 -4.86 13.40
N ILE A 3 -7.51 -3.95 13.53
CA ILE A 3 -7.05 -3.47 14.85
C ILE A 3 -8.20 -2.90 15.68
N SER A 4 -9.18 -2.22 15.04
CA SER A 4 -10.41 -1.80 15.70
C SER A 4 -11.19 -2.97 16.28
N ASP A 5 -11.35 -4.05 15.52
CA ASP A 5 -12.09 -5.24 15.95
C ASP A 5 -11.39 -5.93 17.15
N MET A 6 -10.05 -5.89 17.19
CA MET A 6 -9.26 -6.41 18.31
C MET A 6 -9.36 -5.52 19.55
N ALA A 7 -9.47 -4.20 19.36
CA ALA A 7 -9.71 -3.25 20.43
C ALA A 7 -11.11 -3.43 21.03
N ASP A 8 -12.14 -3.60 20.20
CA ASP A 8 -13.51 -3.86 20.61
C ASP A 8 -13.65 -5.20 21.38
N GLN A 9 -12.78 -6.17 21.08
CA GLN A 9 -12.70 -7.46 21.77
C GLN A 9 -11.81 -7.44 23.02
N GLY A 10 -11.22 -6.28 23.37
CA GLY A 10 -10.34 -6.15 24.54
C GLY A 10 -9.01 -6.91 24.42
N ILE A 11 -8.62 -7.33 23.22
CA ILE A 11 -7.37 -8.06 22.97
C ILE A 11 -6.17 -7.08 22.93
N TRP A 12 -6.42 -5.83 22.54
CA TRP A 12 -5.45 -4.71 22.53
C TRP A 12 -6.13 -3.40 22.96
N THR A 13 -5.42 -2.50 23.63
CA THR A 13 -5.93 -1.14 23.91
C THR A 13 -5.30 -0.13 22.96
N TYR A 14 -6.14 0.67 22.29
CA TYR A 14 -5.72 1.78 21.45
C TYR A 14 -6.62 2.99 21.73
N GLU A 15 -6.03 4.07 22.25
CA GLU A 15 -6.78 5.28 22.67
C GLU A 15 -6.73 6.41 21.62
N GLY A 16 -6.47 6.09 20.34
CA GLY A 16 -6.28 7.09 19.27
C GLY A 16 -7.25 6.96 18.10
N ARG A 17 -7.13 7.90 17.14
CA ARG A 17 -7.71 7.72 15.80
C ARG A 17 -6.73 6.93 14.94
N LEU A 18 -7.20 5.89 14.25
CA LEU A 18 -6.37 5.13 13.31
C LEU A 18 -5.66 6.09 12.31
N PRO A 19 -4.39 5.83 11.98
CA PRO A 19 -3.63 6.69 11.09
C PRO A 19 -4.17 6.64 9.65
N LYS A 20 -3.90 7.71 8.90
CA LYS A 20 -4.02 7.65 7.44
C LYS A 20 -2.93 6.75 6.89
N LEU A 21 -3.26 5.91 5.92
CA LEU A 21 -2.30 5.05 5.25
C LEU A 21 -1.79 5.71 3.97
N VAL A 22 -0.51 5.50 3.67
CA VAL A 22 0.09 5.94 2.42
C VAL A 22 0.84 4.76 1.83
N ALA A 23 0.59 4.47 0.55
CA ALA A 23 1.32 3.45 -0.19
C ALA A 23 2.23 4.11 -1.22
N TYR A 24 3.53 3.85 -1.13
CA TYR A 24 4.50 4.26 -2.14
C TYR A 24 5.11 3.02 -2.79
N GLN A 25 5.19 3.04 -4.12
CA GLN A 25 5.82 1.97 -4.89
C GLN A 25 6.84 2.55 -5.87
N SER A 26 7.82 1.74 -6.24
CA SER A 26 8.63 2.06 -7.41
C SER A 26 7.73 2.15 -8.65
N THR A 27 7.98 3.09 -9.54
CA THR A 27 7.31 3.18 -10.85
C THR A 27 7.42 1.89 -11.66
N GLY A 28 8.47 1.10 -11.45
CA GLY A 28 8.66 -0.21 -12.08
C GLY A 28 7.81 -1.34 -11.46
N CYS A 29 7.12 -1.14 -10.35
CA CYS A 29 6.23 -2.12 -9.71
C CYS A 29 5.09 -1.43 -8.96
N ALA A 30 4.42 -0.48 -9.63
CA ALA A 30 3.45 0.44 -9.04
C ALA A 30 1.98 -0.02 -9.12
N ASN A 31 1.73 -1.33 -9.16
CA ASN A 31 0.40 -1.86 -9.49
C ASN A 31 -0.71 -1.44 -8.50
N ILE A 32 -0.39 -1.23 -7.20
CA ILE A 32 -1.34 -0.72 -6.21
C ILE A 32 -1.51 0.80 -6.35
N ALA A 33 -0.42 1.54 -6.54
CA ALA A 33 -0.49 2.99 -6.72
C ALA A 33 -1.28 3.37 -7.97
N GLN A 34 -1.05 2.67 -9.09
CA GLN A 34 -1.80 2.85 -10.33
C GLN A 34 -3.29 2.50 -10.15
N ALA A 35 -3.59 1.38 -9.49
CA ALA A 35 -4.98 0.99 -9.22
C ALA A 35 -5.71 2.06 -8.39
N TRP A 36 -5.07 2.56 -7.34
CA TRP A 36 -5.61 3.62 -6.49
C TRP A 36 -5.87 4.92 -7.27
N GLN A 37 -4.91 5.37 -8.11
CA GLN A 37 -5.04 6.57 -8.93
C GLN A 37 -6.17 6.45 -9.97
N LEU A 38 -6.39 5.25 -10.50
CA LEU A 38 -7.47 4.95 -11.45
C LEU A 38 -8.83 4.71 -10.79
N GLY A 39 -8.88 4.60 -9.46
CA GLY A 39 -10.10 4.29 -8.72
C GLY A 39 -10.64 2.88 -9.00
N ILE A 40 -9.76 1.92 -9.26
CA ILE A 40 -10.11 0.50 -9.43
C ILE A 40 -9.78 -0.29 -8.15
N ASP A 41 -10.52 -1.37 -7.92
CA ASP A 41 -10.49 -2.09 -6.64
C ASP A 41 -9.57 -3.33 -6.64
N GLU A 42 -8.88 -3.59 -7.75
CA GLU A 42 -7.90 -4.66 -7.91
C GLU A 42 -6.54 -4.10 -8.35
N PRO A 43 -5.41 -4.75 -8.01
CA PRO A 43 -4.10 -4.34 -8.50
C PRO A 43 -4.09 -4.17 -10.02
N ALA A 44 -3.45 -3.11 -10.52
CA ALA A 44 -3.29 -2.92 -11.95
C ALA A 44 -2.48 -4.09 -12.55
N GLU A 45 -2.72 -4.38 -13.83
CA GLU A 45 -2.00 -5.44 -14.54
C GLU A 45 -0.55 -5.02 -14.88
N GLY A 46 0.34 -6.00 -15.00
CA GLY A 46 1.71 -5.78 -15.48
C GLY A 46 2.79 -6.41 -14.59
N ALA A 47 3.90 -6.82 -15.22
CA ALA A 47 5.05 -7.38 -14.51
C ALA A 47 5.94 -6.29 -13.91
N SER A 48 6.68 -6.63 -12.86
CA SER A 48 7.68 -5.75 -12.28
C SER A 48 8.88 -5.57 -13.22
N THR A 49 9.28 -4.32 -13.42
CA THR A 49 10.58 -3.89 -13.99
C THR A 49 11.45 -3.17 -12.98
N ALA A 50 10.94 -2.94 -11.75
CA ALA A 50 11.70 -2.33 -10.67
C ALA A 50 12.96 -3.15 -10.36
N MET A 51 14.02 -2.47 -9.93
CA MET A 51 15.30 -3.02 -9.52
C MET A 51 15.45 -3.11 -7.99
N ILE A 52 14.40 -2.75 -7.23
CA ILE A 52 14.40 -2.76 -5.77
C ILE A 52 13.94 -4.13 -5.26
N SER A 53 14.91 -4.98 -4.95
CA SER A 53 14.65 -6.34 -4.44
C SER A 53 13.80 -6.34 -3.16
N GLY A 54 12.97 -7.37 -3.01
CA GLY A 54 12.17 -7.60 -1.80
C GLY A 54 10.79 -6.94 -1.79
N ILE A 55 10.54 -5.97 -2.67
CA ILE A 55 9.22 -5.32 -2.84
C ILE A 55 8.70 -5.36 -4.29
N GLN A 56 9.28 -6.21 -5.14
CA GLN A 56 8.86 -6.46 -6.52
C GLN A 56 7.64 -7.39 -6.59
N VAL A 57 6.52 -6.97 -6.02
CA VAL A 57 5.29 -7.78 -5.94
C VAL A 57 4.18 -7.08 -6.73
N PRO A 58 4.07 -7.32 -8.05
CA PRO A 58 3.09 -6.63 -8.88
C PRO A 58 1.65 -7.06 -8.58
N ASN A 59 1.45 -8.31 -8.15
CA ASN A 59 0.14 -8.83 -7.75
C ASN A 59 0.21 -9.38 -6.32
N PRO A 60 0.15 -8.51 -5.29
CA PRO A 60 0.21 -8.95 -3.91
C PRO A 60 -1.07 -9.72 -3.54
N PRO A 61 -0.97 -10.83 -2.78
CA PRO A 61 -2.13 -11.64 -2.39
C PRO A 61 -3.25 -10.84 -1.71
N ASP A 62 -2.88 -9.82 -0.93
CA ASP A 62 -3.82 -8.95 -0.21
C ASP A 62 -4.01 -7.58 -0.88
N GLY A 63 -3.80 -7.48 -2.20
CA GLY A 63 -3.85 -6.21 -2.93
C GLY A 63 -5.19 -5.48 -2.84
N VAL A 64 -6.29 -6.23 -2.93
CA VAL A 64 -7.65 -5.69 -2.76
C VAL A 64 -7.84 -5.10 -1.37
N GLN A 65 -7.37 -5.81 -0.33
CA GLN A 65 -7.45 -5.36 1.06
C GLN A 65 -6.58 -4.12 1.29
N ALA A 66 -5.42 -4.02 0.64
CA ALA A 66 -4.56 -2.85 0.69
C ALA A 66 -5.26 -1.62 0.08
N LEU A 67 -5.88 -1.74 -1.10
CA LEU A 67 -6.65 -0.68 -1.74
C LEU A 67 -7.82 -0.22 -0.86
N GLN A 68 -8.59 -1.16 -0.31
CA GLN A 68 -9.66 -0.86 0.64
C GLN A 68 -9.13 -0.14 1.89
N ALA A 69 -7.98 -0.56 2.44
CA ALA A 69 -7.40 0.08 3.61
C ALA A 69 -6.97 1.54 3.31
N LEU A 70 -6.38 1.79 2.13
CA LEU A 70 -6.04 3.14 1.68
C LEU A 70 -7.29 4.02 1.58
N GLN A 71 -8.33 3.54 0.90
CA GLN A 71 -9.61 4.25 0.76
C GLN A 71 -10.26 4.53 2.13
N HIS A 72 -10.41 3.52 2.99
CA HIS A 72 -11.05 3.67 4.30
C HIS A 72 -10.28 4.61 5.24
N SER A 73 -8.94 4.61 5.17
CA SER A 73 -8.12 5.49 6.00
C SER A 73 -8.15 6.96 5.54
N GLY A 74 -8.74 7.28 4.38
CA GLY A 74 -8.64 8.60 3.76
C GLY A 74 -7.19 8.94 3.36
N GLY A 75 -6.45 7.90 2.97
CA GLY A 75 -5.06 7.91 2.57
C GLY A 75 -4.85 8.16 1.09
N PHE A 76 -3.63 7.91 0.61
CA PHE A 76 -3.30 8.02 -0.82
C PHE A 76 -2.20 7.04 -1.25
N ALA A 77 -2.03 6.89 -2.57
CA ALA A 77 -0.95 6.10 -3.13
C ALA A 77 -0.24 6.81 -4.29
N GLU A 78 1.07 6.66 -4.37
CA GLU A 78 1.93 7.31 -5.36
C GLU A 78 3.10 6.41 -5.78
N ALA A 79 3.75 6.76 -6.89
CA ALA A 79 4.92 6.05 -7.39
C ALA A 79 6.09 6.99 -7.67
N LEU A 80 7.31 6.50 -7.44
CA LEU A 80 8.56 7.21 -7.72
C LEU A 80 9.59 6.28 -8.40
N PRO A 81 10.53 6.82 -9.20
CA PRO A 81 11.61 6.03 -9.79
C PRO A 81 12.45 5.24 -8.77
N ASP A 82 13.03 4.12 -9.19
CA ASP A 82 13.95 3.33 -8.35
C ASP A 82 15.12 4.16 -7.82
N ALA A 83 15.69 5.02 -8.67
CA ALA A 83 16.80 5.90 -8.33
C ALA A 83 16.50 6.79 -7.11
N ASP A 84 15.28 7.37 -7.08
CA ASP A 84 14.86 8.21 -5.97
C ASP A 84 14.64 7.37 -4.70
N THR A 85 14.17 6.11 -4.84
CA THR A 85 14.00 5.22 -3.68
C THR A 85 15.35 4.76 -3.10
N TRP A 86 16.38 4.57 -3.91
CA TRP A 86 17.74 4.26 -3.41
C TRP A 86 18.38 5.45 -2.71
N HIS A 87 18.15 6.67 -3.21
CA HIS A 87 18.66 7.88 -2.57
C HIS A 87 18.25 7.98 -1.09
N TRP A 88 17.05 7.52 -0.74
CA TRP A 88 16.55 7.54 0.64
C TRP A 88 17.00 6.35 1.52
N GLN A 89 17.74 5.39 0.99
CA GLN A 89 18.29 4.26 1.75
C GLN A 89 19.71 4.52 2.29
N GLU A 90 20.34 5.61 1.86
CA GLU A 90 21.67 6.06 2.31
C GLU A 90 21.57 7.04 3.50
#